data_AF-A0A3B8R2J0-F1
#
_entry.id   AF-A0A3B8R2J0-F1
#
_cell.length_a   1.000
_cell.length_b   1.000
_cell.length_c   1.000
_cell.angle_alpha   90.00
_cell.angle_beta   90.00
_cell.angle_gamma   90.00
#
_symmetry.space_group_name_H-M   'P 1'
#
loop_
_entity.id
_entity.type
_entity.pdbx_description
1 polymer ?
#
loop_
_entity_poly.entity_id
_entity_poly.type
_entity_poly.pdbx_seq_one_letter_code
_entity_poly.pdbx_strand_id
1 'polypeptide(L)'
;MHGFETNADWSNPLHVYGSLAKKIRKRIKRNEKQSLGKKFELYPAMIRCAVCKEMAMTLDDVLSRRQRALLFDAKEVRRIAPEVAAIMAKYLGKDEDWIEAELAAFDKISSDYLVT
;
A
#
# COMPACT_ATOMS: atom_id res chain seq x y z
N MET A 1 -12.49 -13.15 -16.14
CA MET A 1 -12.51 -11.99 -15.22
C MET A 1 -12.82 -12.47 -13.82
N HIS A 2 -11.96 -12.24 -12.84
CA HIS A 2 -12.20 -12.60 -11.43
C HIS A 2 -12.02 -11.34 -10.59
N GLY A 3 -13.04 -10.95 -9.83
CA GLY A 3 -12.99 -9.75 -8.98
C GLY A 3 -14.33 -9.06 -8.74
N PHE A 4 -15.37 -9.33 -9.53
CA PHE A 4 -16.68 -8.67 -9.34
C PHE A 4 -17.41 -9.22 -8.11
N GLU A 5 -17.70 -8.37 -7.12
CA GLU A 5 -18.66 -8.65 -6.05
C GLU A 5 -19.95 -7.87 -6.35
N THR A 6 -21.09 -8.56 -6.31
CA THR A 6 -22.42 -8.00 -6.66
C THR A 6 -22.96 -7.02 -5.62
N ASN A 7 -22.47 -7.07 -4.37
CA ASN A 7 -22.87 -6.20 -3.25
C ASN A 7 -21.63 -5.68 -2.50
N ALA A 8 -20.83 -4.85 -3.16
CA ALA A 8 -19.67 -4.23 -2.53
C ALA A 8 -20.11 -3.18 -1.49
N ASP A 9 -19.60 -3.32 -0.27
CA ASP A 9 -19.71 -2.27 0.75
C ASP A 9 -18.67 -1.19 0.47
N TRP A 10 -19.12 -0.06 -0.09
CA TRP A 10 -18.27 1.08 -0.47
C TRP A 10 -17.61 1.78 0.72
N SER A 11 -18.13 1.60 1.94
CA SER A 11 -17.50 2.13 3.16
C SER A 11 -16.28 1.31 3.58
N ASN A 12 -16.13 0.09 3.06
CA ASN A 12 -15.02 -0.79 3.37
C ASN A 12 -13.83 -0.51 2.43
N PRO A 13 -12.67 -0.03 2.90
CA PRO A 13 -11.55 0.27 2.00
C PRO A 13 -10.98 -0.95 1.24
N LEU A 14 -11.33 -2.18 1.64
CA LEU A 14 -10.97 -3.38 0.89
C LEU A 14 -11.89 -3.69 -0.31
N HIS A 15 -12.98 -2.94 -0.52
CA HIS A 15 -13.93 -3.20 -1.63
C HIS A 15 -13.24 -3.18 -3.00
N VAL A 16 -12.17 -2.38 -3.14
CA VAL A 16 -11.35 -2.28 -4.36
C VAL A 16 -10.70 -3.60 -4.78
N TYR A 17 -10.58 -4.57 -3.87
CA TYR A 17 -9.99 -5.88 -4.14
C TYR A 17 -11.00 -6.95 -4.55
N GLY A 18 -12.31 -6.65 -4.51
CA GLY A 18 -13.34 -7.61 -4.89
C GLY A 18 -13.21 -8.95 -4.16
N SER A 19 -13.21 -10.07 -4.89
CA SER A 19 -13.08 -11.41 -4.29
C SER A 19 -11.77 -11.66 -3.51
N LEU A 20 -10.71 -10.89 -3.78
CA LEU A 20 -9.46 -10.92 -2.99
C LEU A 20 -9.63 -10.28 -1.61
N ALA A 21 -10.61 -9.38 -1.43
CA ALA A 21 -10.87 -8.68 -0.17
C ALA A 21 -11.04 -9.66 0.99
N LYS A 22 -11.77 -10.76 0.79
CA LYS A 22 -11.97 -11.82 1.82
C LYS A 22 -10.65 -12.39 2.33
N LYS A 23 -9.68 -12.64 1.43
CA LYS A 23 -8.36 -13.18 1.79
C LYS A 23 -7.51 -12.15 2.53
N ILE A 24 -7.56 -10.88 2.13
CA ILE A 24 -6.85 -9.78 2.79
C ILE A 24 -7.42 -9.56 4.20
N ARG A 25 -8.75 -9.48 4.31
CA ARG A 25 -9.49 -9.28 5.57
C ARG A 25 -9.19 -10.39 6.60
N LYS A 26 -9.15 -11.66 6.16
CA LYS A 26 -8.74 -12.79 7.03
C LYS A 26 -7.30 -12.65 7.53
N ARG A 27 -6.37 -12.13 6.72
CA ARG A 27 -4.98 -11.92 7.13
C ARG A 27 -4.82 -10.74 8.09
N ILE A 28 -5.58 -9.67 7.90
CA ILE A 28 -5.61 -8.52 8.82
C ILE A 28 -6.07 -9.00 10.21
N LYS A 29 -7.23 -9.68 10.27
CA LYS A 29 -7.75 -10.22 11.54
C LYS A 29 -6.78 -11.18 12.23
N ARG A 30 -6.10 -12.05 11.48
CA ARG A 30 -5.20 -13.06 12.05
C ARG A 30 -3.91 -12.48 12.64
N ASN A 31 -3.38 -11.41 12.04
CA ASN A 31 -2.11 -10.86 12.47
C ASN A 31 -2.25 -9.66 13.42
N GLU A 32 -3.49 -9.26 13.77
CA GLU A 32 -3.84 -8.08 14.59
C GLU A 32 -3.11 -6.79 14.19
N LYS A 33 -2.66 -6.70 12.94
CA LYS A 33 -1.87 -5.56 12.49
C LYS A 33 -2.79 -4.37 12.26
N GLN A 34 -2.49 -3.29 12.97
CA GLN A 34 -3.12 -1.99 12.76
C GLN A 34 -2.79 -1.44 11.36
N SER A 35 -3.62 -0.50 10.91
CA SER A 35 -3.32 0.29 9.72
C SER A 35 -2.04 1.10 9.94
N LEU A 36 -1.19 1.18 8.92
CA LEU A 36 0.02 2.03 8.93
C LEU A 36 -0.36 3.51 8.84
N GLY A 37 -1.39 3.80 8.05
CA GLY A 37 -1.96 5.14 7.89
C GLY A 37 -3.02 5.45 8.95
N LYS A 38 -3.03 6.71 9.40
CA LYS A 38 -4.05 7.29 10.28
C LYS A 38 -5.18 7.96 9.51
N LYS A 39 -4.86 8.53 8.34
CA LYS A 39 -5.84 9.25 7.48
C LYS A 39 -6.50 8.36 6.44
N PHE A 40 -5.87 7.24 6.11
CA PHE A 40 -6.40 6.22 5.22
C PHE A 40 -5.95 4.84 5.73
N GLU A 41 -6.74 3.83 5.42
CA GLU A 41 -6.42 2.46 5.81
C GLU A 41 -5.41 1.85 4.84
N LEU A 42 -4.22 1.52 5.34
CA LEU A 42 -3.23 0.75 4.62
C LEU A 42 -2.66 -0.32 5.53
N TYR A 43 -2.97 -1.58 5.25
CA TYR A 43 -2.51 -2.71 6.06
C TYR A 43 -1.34 -3.44 5.39
N PRO A 44 -0.43 -4.05 6.15
CA PRO A 44 0.65 -4.88 5.61
C PRO A 44 0.19 -6.01 4.67
N ALA A 45 -1.03 -6.52 4.88
CA ALA A 45 -1.61 -7.54 4.01
C ALA A 45 -1.95 -7.02 2.61
N MET A 46 -2.29 -5.73 2.48
CA MET A 46 -2.53 -5.06 1.19
C MET A 46 -1.22 -4.86 0.43
N ILE A 47 -0.15 -4.42 1.11
CA ILE A 47 1.19 -4.27 0.52
C ILE A 47 1.68 -5.62 -0.03
N ARG A 48 1.54 -6.69 0.75
CA ARG A 48 1.85 -8.05 0.29
C ARG A 48 1.04 -8.46 -0.94
N CYS A 49 -0.24 -8.06 -1.02
CA CYS A 49 -1.07 -8.34 -2.19
C CYS A 49 -0.55 -7.56 -3.41
N ALA A 50 -0.27 -6.28 -3.24
CA ALA A 50 0.28 -5.42 -4.29
C ALA A 50 1.57 -6.03 -4.87
N VAL A 51 2.51 -6.41 -4.00
CA VAL A 51 3.79 -7.02 -4.42
C VAL A 51 3.58 -8.40 -5.06
N CYS A 52 2.95 -9.35 -4.35
CA CYS A 52 2.94 -10.75 -4.77
C CYS A 52 1.85 -11.11 -5.79
N LYS A 53 0.84 -10.26 -5.99
CA LYS A 53 -0.31 -10.55 -6.86
C LYS A 53 -0.55 -9.49 -7.94
N GLU A 54 -0.10 -8.26 -7.71
CA GLU A 54 -0.32 -7.15 -8.65
C GLU A 54 0.99 -6.59 -9.21
N MET A 55 2.10 -7.29 -8.96
CA MET A 55 3.44 -6.99 -9.46
C MET A 55 3.88 -5.54 -9.17
N ALA A 56 3.52 -5.02 -8.00
CA ALA A 56 4.03 -3.73 -7.55
C ALA A 56 5.52 -3.87 -7.20
N MET A 57 6.39 -3.32 -8.07
CA MET A 57 7.84 -3.48 -7.95
C MET A 57 8.54 -2.26 -7.31
N THR A 58 7.85 -1.13 -7.21
CA THR A 58 8.39 0.11 -6.61
C THR A 58 7.46 0.64 -5.52
N LEU A 59 8.01 1.48 -4.65
CA LEU A 59 7.26 2.17 -3.61
C LEU A 59 6.17 3.09 -4.19
N ASP A 60 6.46 3.73 -5.33
CA ASP A 60 5.48 4.50 -6.11
C ASP A 60 4.32 3.64 -6.63
N ASP A 61 4.60 2.44 -7.16
CA ASP A 61 3.56 1.51 -7.61
C ASP A 61 2.53 1.25 -6.50
N VAL A 62 3.01 1.02 -5.28
CA VAL A 62 2.16 0.75 -4.13
C VAL A 62 1.40 2.01 -3.70
N LEU A 63 2.11 3.09 -3.38
CA LEU A 63 1.54 4.27 -2.73
C LEU A 63 0.75 5.17 -3.67
N SER A 64 1.21 5.38 -4.90
CA SER A 64 0.61 6.31 -5.85
C SER A 64 -0.43 5.65 -6.76
N ARG A 65 -0.21 4.39 -7.16
CA ARG A 65 -1.05 3.74 -8.18
C ARG A 65 -2.05 2.72 -7.63
N ARG A 66 -1.62 1.82 -6.75
CA ARG A 66 -2.50 0.77 -6.19
C ARG A 66 -3.37 1.28 -5.04
N GLN A 67 -2.80 2.12 -4.19
CA GLN A 67 -3.53 2.72 -3.07
C GLN A 67 -4.03 4.13 -3.38
N ARG A 68 -3.40 4.83 -4.34
CA ARG A 68 -3.65 6.25 -4.61
C ARG A 68 -3.57 7.14 -3.36
N ALA A 69 -2.83 6.68 -2.35
CA ALA A 69 -2.70 7.35 -1.08
C ALA A 69 -1.99 8.70 -1.25
N LEU A 70 -1.03 8.78 -2.19
CA LEU A 70 -0.29 10.01 -2.49
C LEU A 70 -1.22 11.16 -2.92
N LEU A 71 -2.30 10.86 -3.65
CA LEU A 71 -3.30 11.84 -4.08
C LEU A 71 -4.21 12.29 -2.94
N PHE A 72 -4.31 11.50 -1.87
CA PHE A 72 -5.19 11.78 -0.74
C PHE A 72 -4.48 12.61 0.32
N ASP A 73 -3.27 12.21 0.74
CA ASP A 73 -2.49 12.98 1.72
C ASP A 73 -0.99 12.69 1.60
N ALA A 74 -0.27 13.55 0.89
CA ALA A 74 1.18 13.39 0.66
C ALA A 74 2.01 13.41 1.95
N LYS A 75 1.60 14.17 2.97
CA LYS A 75 2.32 14.26 4.26
C LYS A 75 2.24 12.94 5.02
N GLU A 76 1.04 12.37 5.13
CA GLU A 76 0.82 11.08 5.78
C GLU A 76 1.48 9.93 5.01
N VAL A 77 1.46 9.98 3.68
CA VAL A 77 2.11 8.97 2.83
C VAL A 77 3.62 8.96 3.02
N ARG A 78 4.26 10.13 3.04
CA ARG A 78 5.69 10.23 3.36
C ARG A 78 6.03 9.69 4.75
N ARG A 79 5.16 9.93 5.75
CA ARG A 79 5.34 9.42 7.10
C ARG A 79 5.38 7.88 7.15
N ILE A 80 4.56 7.22 6.35
CA ILE A 80 4.46 5.74 6.36
C ILE A 80 5.36 5.06 5.32
N ALA A 81 5.93 5.82 4.37
CA ALA A 81 6.75 5.31 3.28
C ALA A 81 7.90 4.38 3.72
N PRO A 82 8.69 4.68 4.78
CA PRO A 82 9.75 3.79 5.25
C PRO A 82 9.25 2.40 5.68
N GLU A 83 8.14 2.35 6.41
CA GLU A 83 7.56 1.08 6.85
C GLU A 83 7.00 0.27 5.67
N VAL A 84 6.41 0.96 4.68
CA VAL A 84 5.91 0.33 3.45
C VAL A 84 7.07 -0.28 2.65
N ALA A 85 8.17 0.46 2.47
CA ALA A 85 9.37 0.00 1.78
C ALA A 85 10.00 -1.22 2.48
N ALA A 86 10.10 -1.20 3.81
CA ALA A 86 10.62 -2.35 4.57
C ALA A 86 9.75 -3.61 4.40
N ILE A 87 8.42 -3.46 4.37
CA ILE A 87 7.51 -4.57 4.10
C ILE A 87 7.68 -5.09 2.67
N MET A 88 7.84 -4.20 1.69
CA MET A 88 8.09 -4.57 0.30
C MET A 88 9.40 -5.34 0.15
N ALA A 89 10.49 -4.84 0.75
CA ALA A 89 11.81 -5.45 0.68
C ALA A 89 11.80 -6.90 1.17
N LYS A 90 11.07 -7.17 2.27
CA LYS A 90 10.86 -8.54 2.78
C LYS A 90 10.23 -9.48 1.76
N TYR A 91 9.29 -9.00 0.94
CA TYR A 91 8.59 -9.83 -0.05
C TYR A 91 9.30 -9.89 -1.40
N LEU A 92 10.11 -8.89 -1.73
CA LEU A 92 10.90 -8.81 -2.96
C LEU A 92 12.30 -9.42 -2.81
N GLY A 93 12.74 -9.74 -1.59
CA GLY A 93 14.10 -10.21 -1.32
C GLY A 93 15.13 -9.12 -1.54
N LYS A 94 14.82 -7.89 -1.09
CA LYS A 94 15.68 -6.71 -1.23
C LYS A 94 16.28 -6.31 0.12
N ASP A 95 17.36 -5.56 0.06
CA ASP A 95 18.16 -5.09 1.19
C ASP A 95 17.86 -3.62 1.54
N GLU A 96 18.61 -3.11 2.51
CA GLU A 96 18.49 -1.72 2.99
C GLU A 96 18.86 -0.71 1.89
N ASP A 97 19.86 -1.03 1.06
CA ASP A 97 20.28 -0.16 -0.05
C ASP A 97 19.11 0.07 -1.04
N TRP A 98 18.33 -0.98 -1.30
CA TRP A 98 17.11 -0.85 -2.11
C TRP A 98 16.03 -0.01 -1.42
N ILE A 99 15.85 -0.15 -0.10
CA ILE A 99 14.89 0.66 0.67
C ILE A 99 15.24 2.14 0.55
N GLU A 100 16.50 2.50 0.81
CA GLU A 100 16.98 3.88 0.73
C GLU A 100 16.84 4.46 -0.68
N ALA A 101 17.17 3.67 -1.71
CA ALA A 101 17.00 4.07 -3.11
C ALA A 101 15.53 4.36 -3.46
N GLU A 102 14.60 3.51 -3.01
CA GLU A 102 13.16 3.69 -3.23
C GLU A 102 12.63 4.90 -2.45
N LEU A 103 13.07 5.13 -1.22
CA LEU A 103 12.69 6.31 -0.44
C LEU A 103 13.18 7.60 -1.09
N ALA A 104 14.43 7.64 -1.56
CA ALA A 104 14.98 8.80 -2.26
C ALA A 104 14.27 9.07 -3.59
N ALA A 105 13.92 8.02 -4.34
CA ALA A 105 13.14 8.15 -5.57
C ALA A 105 11.72 8.65 -5.28
N PHE A 106 11.07 8.10 -4.25
CA PHE A 106 9.71 8.45 -3.87
C PHE A 106 9.61 9.86 -3.26
N ASP A 107 10.63 10.33 -2.55
CA ASP A 107 10.66 11.70 -2.02
C ASP A 107 10.62 12.75 -3.14
N LYS A 108 11.33 12.50 -4.24
CA LYS A 108 11.26 13.36 -5.43
C LYS A 108 9.84 13.42 -6.00
N ILE A 109 9.19 12.27 -6.15
CA ILE A 109 7.81 12.18 -6.69
C ILE A 109 6.82 12.87 -5.75
N SER A 110 6.90 12.59 -4.46
CA SER A 110 5.94 13.09 -3.47
C SER A 110 6.11 14.59 -3.15
N SER A 111 7.25 15.20 -3.51
CA SER A 111 7.47 16.64 -3.32
C SER A 111 6.47 17.47 -4.11
N ASP A 112 6.13 17.04 -5.32
CA ASP A 112 5.20 17.73 -6.21
C ASP A 112 3.76 17.72 -5.69
N TYR A 113 3.44 16.84 -4.72
CA TYR A 113 2.11 16.70 -4.13
C TYR A 113 1.98 17.43 -2.79
N LEU A 114 3.05 18.06 -2.29
CA LEU A 114 3.00 18.93 -1.14
C LEU A 114 2.50 20.31 -1.57
N VAL A 115 1.19 20.49 -1.56
CA VAL A 115 0.60 21.82 -1.65
C VAL A 115 0.99 22.60 -0.38
N THR A 116 1.66 23.73 -0.57
CA THR A 116 2.08 24.65 0.50
C THR A 116 0.87 25.33 1.13
#